data_AF-A0A9P5G1P2-F1
#
_entry.id   AF-A0A9P5G1P2-F1
#
_cell.length_a   1.000
_cell.length_b   1.000
_cell.length_c   1.000
_cell.angle_alpha   90.00
_cell.angle_beta   90.00
_cell.angle_gamma   90.00
#
_symmetry.space_group_name_H-M   'P 1'
#
loop_
_entity.id
_entity.type
_entity.pdbx_description
1 polymer ?
#
loop_
_entity_poly.entity_id
_entity_poly.type
_entity_poly.pdbx_seq_one_letter_code
_entity_poly.pdbx_strand_id
1 'polypeptide(L)'
;MDDLYKIMEGIKSHVLPMVKLWEYYVVDVEAIKREVLDNWGKLSSINVSIPDDVKADLKKLARFTVDYASVGFDHFGHARFKRSLDKKRFIPILIALLPNEPSLDDVAKQATSILNEVNLPLYQEYDADVNEIQSQLFNRINFTRLDPNGPKFGEINHENPLIETYFTRVKTRPVGKVVELANNGWIWNGNPLIDFASEKSKAYLRREVIIWGDCVKLRYGNHPSESPYLWDRMTKYTQLLAKYFHGFRVDNCHSTPLHVGEYFLDKARLVRSNLYVAAELFTGSEDTDRIFVERLGITSLIREAMQAWSVEELSQLVHRHGGRPIGSFSKQPVYTYEKFGTNPKRLHLVRSSSIHALFMDCTHDNLMPAQKRTVEDTLPNAALVSMCACSVGSVMGYDEGYPKLLEIVTEKREYTFGGGITKIKRILSDVHTEMGQLNANEMHVHHEGQYITVHRINSRTGEGWFLVARTKFGDEGYQRSK
;
A
#
# COMPACT_ATOMS: atom_id res chain seq x y z
N MET A 1 16.91 19.99 -15.80
CA MET A 1 17.66 18.92 -15.12
C MET A 1 18.82 19.47 -14.31
N ASP A 2 19.69 20.30 -14.89
CA ASP A 2 20.86 20.86 -14.19
C ASP A 2 20.54 21.60 -12.88
N ASP A 3 19.45 22.38 -12.86
CA ASP A 3 19.04 23.09 -11.64
C ASP A 3 18.51 22.15 -10.55
N LEU A 4 17.92 21.00 -10.92
CA LEU A 4 17.54 19.98 -9.95
C LEU A 4 18.78 19.37 -9.26
N TYR A 5 19.85 19.11 -10.03
CA TYR A 5 21.11 18.64 -9.44
C TYR A 5 21.71 19.65 -8.45
N LYS A 6 21.64 20.96 -8.76
CA LYS A 6 22.06 22.02 -7.83
C LYS A 6 21.23 22.02 -6.54
N ILE A 7 19.90 21.84 -6.65
CA ILE A 7 19.02 21.73 -5.48
C ILE A 7 19.42 20.53 -4.63
N MET A 8 19.65 19.37 -5.25
CA MET A 8 20.06 18.15 -4.53
C MET A 8 21.41 18.32 -3.84
N GLU A 9 22.38 18.96 -4.49
CA GLU A 9 23.68 19.27 -3.88
C GLU A 9 23.52 20.23 -2.69
N GLY A 10 22.61 21.21 -2.81
CA GLY A 10 22.23 22.09 -1.70
C GLY A 10 21.63 21.33 -0.51
N ILE A 11 20.74 20.36 -0.75
CA ILE A 11 20.19 19.50 0.31
C ILE A 11 21.32 18.69 0.97
N LYS A 12 22.21 18.10 0.16
CA LYS A 12 23.34 17.30 0.63
C LYS A 12 24.34 18.11 1.47
N SER A 13 24.59 19.36 1.10
CA SER A 13 25.57 20.22 1.76
C SER A 13 25.00 20.97 2.97
N HIS A 14 23.73 21.39 2.92
CA HIS A 14 23.14 22.29 3.93
C HIS A 14 22.13 21.63 4.86
N VAL A 15 21.56 20.47 4.51
CA VAL A 15 20.53 19.82 5.33
C VAL A 15 21.07 18.57 6.01
N LEU A 16 21.56 17.59 5.24
CA LEU A 16 21.99 16.29 5.79
C LEU A 16 23.06 16.41 6.90
N PRO A 17 24.09 17.26 6.78
CA PRO A 17 25.12 17.39 7.82
C PRO A 17 24.56 18.04 9.10
N MET A 18 23.63 18.99 8.98
CA MET A 18 23.04 19.69 10.13
C MET A 18 22.11 18.77 10.94
N VAL A 19 21.39 17.87 10.26
CA VAL A 19 20.49 16.93 10.94
C VAL A 19 21.27 15.89 11.75
N LYS A 20 22.52 15.58 11.36
CA LYS A 20 23.37 14.55 11.99
C LYS A 20 22.60 13.23 12.18
N LEU A 21 22.00 12.74 11.10
CA LEU A 21 21.11 11.58 11.15
C LEU A 21 21.86 10.30 11.58
N TRP A 22 23.15 10.19 11.26
CA TRP A 22 24.03 9.08 11.65
C TRP A 22 24.08 8.83 13.17
N GLU A 23 23.87 9.86 14.00
CA GLU A 23 23.85 9.72 15.46
C GLU A 23 22.68 8.83 15.94
N TYR A 24 21.63 8.63 15.14
CA TYR A 24 20.53 7.70 15.46
C TYR A 24 20.85 6.24 15.12
N TYR A 25 21.95 5.99 14.40
CA TYR A 25 22.34 4.66 13.92
C TYR A 25 23.48 4.07 14.72
N VAL A 26 24.44 4.88 15.12
CA VAL A 26 25.74 4.41 15.64
C VAL A 26 25.85 4.54 17.16
N VAL A 27 26.87 3.91 17.73
CA VAL A 27 27.28 4.12 19.12
C VAL A 27 28.26 5.30 19.22
N ASP A 28 28.20 6.06 20.31
CA ASP A 28 29.15 7.16 20.58
C ASP A 28 30.49 6.60 21.07
N VAL A 29 31.45 6.50 20.15
CA VAL A 29 32.79 5.95 20.42
C VAL A 29 33.50 6.74 21.51
N GLU A 30 33.44 8.07 21.47
CA GLU A 30 34.17 8.93 22.40
C GLU A 30 33.56 8.89 23.80
N ALA A 31 32.22 8.87 23.89
CA ALA A 31 31.55 8.74 25.18
C ALA A 31 31.81 7.36 25.83
N ILE A 32 31.69 6.27 25.07
CA ILE A 32 31.93 4.92 25.59
C ILE A 32 33.41 4.75 25.96
N LYS A 33 34.34 5.26 25.15
CA LYS A 33 35.78 5.23 25.47
C LYS A 33 36.08 5.93 26.78
N ARG A 34 35.51 7.13 27.01
CA ARG A 34 35.66 7.86 28.27
C ARG A 34 35.10 7.05 29.44
N GLU A 35 33.92 6.48 29.27
CA GLU A 35 33.28 5.65 30.30
C GLU A 35 34.09 4.40 30.65
N VAL A 36 34.70 3.76 29.65
CA VAL A 36 35.62 2.62 29.85
C VAL A 36 36.83 3.05 30.68
N LEU A 37 37.49 4.15 30.30
CA LEU A 37 38.70 4.63 31.00
C LEU A 37 38.40 5.05 32.44
N ASP A 38 37.29 5.76 32.66
CA ASP A 38 36.87 6.22 34.00
C ASP A 38 36.57 5.07 34.97
N ASN A 39 36.20 3.90 34.44
CA ASN A 39 35.85 2.70 35.20
C ASN A 39 36.90 1.58 35.12
N TRP A 40 38.02 1.82 34.42
CA TRP A 40 39.10 0.85 34.31
C TRP A 40 39.72 0.57 35.69
N GLY A 41 39.92 -0.71 36.02
CA GLY A 41 40.41 -1.14 37.34
C GLY A 41 39.40 -1.06 38.49
N LYS A 42 38.22 -0.46 38.29
CA LYS A 42 37.13 -0.39 39.31
C LYS A 42 36.10 -1.51 39.14
N LEU A 43 35.95 -2.01 37.92
CA LEU A 43 34.99 -3.05 37.54
C LEU A 43 35.76 -4.32 37.16
N SER A 44 35.98 -5.23 38.11
CA SER A 44 36.57 -6.54 37.83
C SER A 44 36.01 -7.62 38.76
N SER A 45 35.16 -8.49 38.20
CA SER A 45 34.71 -9.73 38.85
C SER A 45 34.14 -10.77 37.87
N ILE A 46 33.90 -10.41 36.61
CA ILE A 46 33.26 -11.28 35.62
C ILE A 46 34.33 -11.76 34.65
N ASN A 47 34.65 -13.05 34.69
CA ASN A 47 35.45 -13.69 33.64
C ASN A 47 34.56 -13.94 32.43
N VAL A 48 34.90 -13.31 31.29
CA VAL A 48 34.24 -13.57 30.01
C VAL A 48 35.10 -14.55 29.22
N SER A 49 34.54 -15.72 28.89
CA SER A 49 35.18 -16.68 28.00
C SER A 49 34.89 -16.27 26.55
N ILE A 50 35.92 -15.80 25.85
CA ILE A 50 35.85 -15.45 24.42
C ILE A 50 36.62 -16.53 23.66
N PRO A 51 36.01 -17.23 22.69
CA PRO A 51 36.70 -18.22 21.86
C PRO A 51 37.91 -17.63 21.12
N ASP A 52 38.98 -18.40 20.95
CA ASP A 52 40.21 -17.90 20.33
C ASP A 52 40.01 -17.49 18.86
N ASP A 53 39.13 -18.17 18.13
CA ASP A 53 38.77 -17.81 16.76
C ASP A 53 37.99 -16.49 16.66
N VAL A 54 37.31 -16.09 17.76
CA VAL A 54 36.62 -14.80 17.88
C VAL A 54 37.61 -13.70 18.25
N LYS A 55 38.58 -13.98 19.13
CA LYS A 55 39.63 -13.00 19.50
C LYS A 55 40.51 -12.61 18.31
N ALA A 56 40.80 -13.57 17.43
CA ALA A 56 41.66 -13.38 16.26
C ALA A 56 41.01 -12.60 15.11
N ASP A 57 39.69 -12.43 15.11
CA ASP A 57 38.94 -11.77 14.05
C ASP A 57 38.11 -10.61 14.61
N LEU A 58 38.49 -9.38 14.28
CA LEU A 58 37.84 -8.16 14.77
C LEU A 58 36.34 -8.12 14.44
N LYS A 59 35.91 -8.67 13.30
CA LYS A 59 34.49 -8.72 12.91
C LYS A 59 33.69 -9.64 13.81
N LYS A 60 34.23 -10.85 14.07
CA LYS A 60 33.60 -11.79 15.01
C LYS A 60 33.59 -11.22 16.41
N LEU A 61 34.65 -10.54 16.83
CA LEU A 61 34.75 -9.91 18.13
C LEU A 61 33.75 -8.77 18.30
N ALA A 62 33.56 -7.92 17.28
CA ALA A 62 32.57 -6.86 17.28
C ALA A 62 31.15 -7.44 17.40
N ARG A 63 30.84 -8.49 16.64
CA ARG A 63 29.55 -9.20 16.73
C ARG A 63 29.33 -9.79 18.13
N PHE A 64 30.32 -10.50 18.66
CA PHE A 64 30.27 -11.03 20.03
C PHE A 64 30.05 -9.91 21.06
N THR A 65 30.69 -8.76 20.88
CA THR A 65 30.55 -7.60 21.75
C THR A 65 29.11 -7.06 21.74
N VAL A 66 28.48 -6.95 20.56
CA VAL A 66 27.07 -6.58 20.45
C VAL A 66 26.18 -7.61 21.13
N ASP A 67 26.38 -8.90 20.84
CA ASP A 67 25.55 -9.97 21.42
C ASP A 67 25.64 -10.02 22.95
N TYR A 68 26.82 -9.74 23.51
CA TYR A 68 27.06 -9.80 24.95
C TYR A 68 26.68 -8.51 25.70
N ALA A 69 27.02 -7.34 25.13
CA ALA A 69 27.03 -6.06 25.84
C ALA A 69 26.07 -5.00 25.27
N SER A 70 25.31 -5.27 24.19
CA SER A 70 24.44 -4.26 23.59
C SER A 70 23.33 -3.75 24.52
N VAL A 71 23.03 -2.45 24.37
CA VAL A 71 21.91 -1.75 25.00
C VAL A 71 21.21 -0.91 23.92
N GLY A 72 19.90 -1.10 23.77
CA GLY A 72 19.09 -0.28 22.85
C GLY A 72 19.29 -0.59 21.36
N PHE A 73 19.79 -1.77 21.01
CA PHE A 73 19.92 -2.23 19.61
C PHE A 73 18.62 -2.80 19.02
N ASP A 74 17.64 -3.09 19.88
CA ASP A 74 16.30 -3.60 19.58
C ASP A 74 15.36 -2.55 18.99
N HIS A 75 15.64 -1.26 19.19
CA HIS A 75 14.81 -0.16 18.73
C HIS A 75 15.60 0.86 17.89
N PHE A 76 14.95 1.43 16.87
CA PHE A 76 15.55 2.44 15.99
C PHE A 76 14.84 3.80 16.15
N GLY A 77 15.60 4.91 16.05
CA GLY A 77 15.04 6.25 15.87
C GLY A 77 14.50 6.97 17.12
N HIS A 78 14.51 6.36 18.31
CA HIS A 78 13.97 7.00 19.53
C HIS A 78 14.81 8.18 20.05
N ALA A 79 16.14 8.11 19.93
CA ALA A 79 17.06 9.15 20.38
C ALA A 79 18.43 9.03 19.70
N ARG A 80 19.20 10.12 19.71
CA ARG A 80 20.62 10.13 19.32
C ARG A 80 21.43 9.26 20.28
N PHE A 81 22.36 8.47 19.74
CA PHE A 81 23.23 7.52 20.44
C PHE A 81 22.47 6.59 21.40
N LYS A 82 21.25 6.20 21.00
CA LYS A 82 20.43 5.26 21.78
C LYS A 82 21.06 3.87 21.85
N ARG A 83 21.71 3.45 20.76
CA ARG A 83 22.53 2.24 20.68
C ARG A 83 23.82 2.48 21.46
N SER A 84 24.09 1.64 22.45
CA SER A 84 25.28 1.73 23.30
C SER A 84 25.70 0.35 23.81
N LEU A 85 26.78 0.28 24.61
CA LEU A 85 27.25 -0.93 25.26
C LEU A 85 27.23 -0.78 26.79
N ASP A 86 26.76 -1.81 27.49
CA ASP A 86 26.84 -1.86 28.95
C ASP A 86 28.31 -1.96 29.39
N LYS A 87 28.82 -0.91 30.03
CA LYS A 87 30.19 -0.86 30.56
C LYS A 87 30.54 -2.05 31.45
N LYS A 88 29.58 -2.60 32.22
CA LYS A 88 29.81 -3.74 33.11
C LYS A 88 30.10 -5.03 32.36
N ARG A 89 29.72 -5.09 31.07
CA ARG A 89 29.93 -6.23 30.18
C ARG A 89 31.04 -5.97 29.18
N PHE A 90 31.18 -4.74 28.70
CA PHE A 90 32.21 -4.38 27.72
C PHE A 90 33.62 -4.33 28.31
N ILE A 91 33.80 -3.80 29.52
CA ILE A 91 35.12 -3.75 30.18
C ILE A 91 35.71 -5.17 30.39
N PRO A 92 34.97 -6.17 30.87
CA PRO A 92 35.44 -7.56 30.93
C PRO A 92 35.91 -8.14 29.59
N ILE A 93 35.28 -7.78 28.46
CA ILE A 93 35.74 -8.19 27.13
C ILE A 93 37.14 -7.64 26.87
N LEU A 94 37.37 -6.35 27.15
CA LEU A 94 38.68 -5.72 26.99
C LEU A 94 39.74 -6.36 27.89
N ILE A 95 39.40 -6.67 29.14
CA ILE A 95 40.30 -7.37 30.07
C ILE A 95 40.71 -8.75 29.52
N ALA A 96 39.78 -9.49 28.90
CA ALA A 96 40.06 -10.82 28.35
C ALA A 96 40.92 -10.81 27.06
N LEU A 97 41.11 -9.65 26.44
CA LEU A 97 41.87 -9.46 25.20
C LEU A 97 43.26 -8.85 25.43
N LEU A 98 43.38 -7.99 26.44
CA LEU A 98 44.60 -7.25 26.72
C LEU A 98 45.56 -8.05 27.61
N PRO A 99 46.88 -7.79 27.52
CA PRO A 99 47.86 -8.41 28.41
C PRO A 99 47.61 -8.00 29.87
N ASN A 100 48.22 -8.72 30.82
CA ASN A 100 48.20 -8.32 32.23
C ASN A 100 48.87 -6.93 32.36
N GLU A 101 48.17 -6.00 33.03
CA GLU A 101 48.58 -4.59 33.22
C GLU A 101 48.79 -3.79 31.91
N PRO A 102 47.73 -3.61 31.09
CA PRO A 102 47.83 -2.79 29.88
C PRO A 102 47.92 -1.30 30.22
N SER A 103 48.56 -0.51 29.36
CA SER A 103 48.49 0.94 29.49
C SER A 103 47.07 1.45 29.19
N LEU A 104 46.68 2.61 29.74
CA LEU A 104 45.37 3.21 29.42
C LEU A 104 45.23 3.56 27.93
N ASP A 105 46.35 3.82 27.25
CA ASP A 105 46.36 4.05 25.81
C ASP A 105 46.03 2.77 25.03
N ASP A 106 46.56 1.61 25.46
CA ASP A 106 46.23 0.31 24.85
C ASP A 106 44.74 -0.02 25.03
N VAL A 107 44.19 0.25 26.21
CA VAL A 107 42.75 0.10 26.48
C VAL A 107 41.92 0.99 25.57
N ALA A 108 42.30 2.27 25.45
CA ALA A 108 41.60 3.23 24.60
C ALA A 108 41.63 2.82 23.12
N LYS A 109 42.80 2.37 22.63
CA LYS A 109 42.98 1.88 21.25
C LYS A 109 42.15 0.63 20.98
N GLN A 110 42.17 -0.35 21.88
CA GLN A 110 41.41 -1.59 21.73
C GLN A 110 39.90 -1.32 21.76
N ALA A 111 39.43 -0.50 22.71
CA ALA A 111 38.03 -0.10 22.77
C ALA A 111 37.59 0.62 21.49
N THR A 112 38.38 1.58 21.01
CA THR A 112 38.11 2.33 19.77
C THR A 112 38.04 1.40 18.56
N SER A 113 38.98 0.44 18.45
CA SER A 113 39.02 -0.54 17.36
C SER A 113 37.74 -1.38 17.31
N ILE A 114 37.32 -1.94 18.45
CA ILE A 114 36.09 -2.74 18.53
C ILE A 114 34.86 -1.87 18.23
N LEU A 115 34.76 -0.69 18.83
CA LEU A 115 33.61 0.21 18.64
C LEU A 115 33.48 0.69 17.19
N ASN A 116 34.59 0.95 16.50
CA ASN A 116 34.60 1.31 15.08
C ASN A 116 34.11 0.13 14.22
N GLU A 117 34.54 -1.10 14.51
CA GLU A 117 34.06 -2.28 13.80
C GLU A 117 32.57 -2.56 14.10
N VAL A 118 32.10 -2.32 15.33
CA VAL A 118 30.67 -2.36 15.68
C VAL A 118 29.87 -1.34 14.88
N ASN A 119 30.42 -0.13 14.70
CA ASN A 119 29.78 0.93 13.94
C ASN A 119 29.80 0.74 12.43
N LEU A 120 30.73 -0.07 11.88
CA LEU A 120 30.85 -0.27 10.44
C LEU A 120 29.53 -0.71 9.77
N PRO A 121 28.83 -1.78 10.20
CA PRO A 121 27.53 -2.15 9.62
C PRO A 121 26.44 -1.11 9.87
N LEU A 122 26.53 -0.34 10.97
CA LEU A 122 25.56 0.71 11.31
C LEU A 122 25.73 1.94 10.40
N TYR A 123 26.96 2.29 10.05
CA TYR A 123 27.26 3.31 9.04
C TYR A 123 26.83 2.85 7.64
N GLN A 124 27.02 1.58 7.29
CA GLN A 124 26.52 1.03 6.02
C GLN A 124 24.99 1.11 5.94
N GLU A 125 24.28 0.80 7.03
CA GLU A 125 22.83 0.96 7.15
C GLU A 125 22.42 2.43 6.96
N TYR A 126 23.13 3.36 7.61
CA TYR A 126 22.93 4.79 7.44
C TYR A 126 23.16 5.26 5.99
N ASP A 127 24.27 4.86 5.36
CA ASP A 127 24.60 5.25 3.99
C ASP A 127 23.55 4.74 2.99
N ALA A 128 23.06 3.52 3.17
CA ALA A 128 21.97 2.96 2.38
C ALA A 128 20.68 3.78 2.54
N ASP A 129 20.32 4.15 3.78
CA ASP A 129 19.14 4.97 4.05
C ASP A 129 19.28 6.39 3.47
N VAL A 130 20.46 7.02 3.56
CA VAL A 130 20.71 8.36 3.00
C VAL A 130 20.71 8.35 1.47
N ASN A 131 21.21 7.29 0.84
CA ASN A 131 21.13 7.14 -0.61
C ASN A 131 19.68 7.00 -1.07
N GLU A 132 18.86 6.24 -0.34
CA GLU A 132 17.42 6.15 -0.62
C GLU A 132 16.73 7.51 -0.47
N ILE A 133 16.99 8.23 0.62
CA ILE A 133 16.44 9.58 0.85
C ILE A 133 16.73 10.50 -0.34
N GLN A 134 17.98 10.52 -0.81
CA GLN A 134 18.37 11.36 -1.95
C GLN A 134 17.67 10.93 -3.24
N SER A 135 17.58 9.62 -3.50
CA SER A 135 16.88 9.07 -4.66
C SER A 135 15.40 9.45 -4.67
N GLN A 136 14.71 9.23 -3.54
CA GLN A 136 13.29 9.53 -3.40
C GLN A 136 13.00 11.02 -3.53
N LEU A 137 13.82 11.87 -2.91
CA LEU A 137 13.70 13.33 -3.06
C LEU A 137 13.90 13.76 -4.51
N PHE A 138 14.93 13.26 -5.20
CA PHE A 138 15.18 13.58 -6.59
C PHE A 138 13.99 13.20 -7.48
N ASN A 139 13.52 11.95 -7.36
CA ASN A 139 12.40 11.43 -8.15
C ASN A 139 11.12 12.21 -7.88
N ARG A 140 10.82 12.53 -6.60
CA ARG A 140 9.62 13.27 -6.24
C ARG A 140 9.65 14.71 -6.72
N ILE A 141 10.78 15.42 -6.60
CA ILE A 141 10.90 16.80 -7.07
C ILE A 141 10.83 16.83 -8.60
N ASN A 142 11.50 15.90 -9.28
CA ASN A 142 11.42 15.78 -10.73
C ASN A 142 9.97 15.59 -11.19
N PHE A 143 9.26 14.61 -10.59
CA PHE A 143 7.86 14.35 -10.91
C PHE A 143 6.96 15.56 -10.64
N THR A 144 7.05 16.18 -9.47
CA THR A 144 6.12 17.25 -9.07
C THR A 144 6.35 18.58 -9.79
N ARG A 145 7.57 18.84 -10.28
CA ARG A 145 7.95 20.16 -10.82
C ARG A 145 8.30 20.15 -12.31
N LEU A 146 8.92 19.08 -12.82
CA LEU A 146 9.55 19.08 -14.14
C LEU A 146 8.93 18.08 -15.12
N ASP A 147 8.47 16.92 -14.63
CA ASP A 147 7.95 15.86 -15.47
C ASP A 147 6.73 16.34 -16.28
N PRO A 148 6.68 16.10 -17.61
CA PRO A 148 5.54 16.45 -18.44
C PRO A 148 4.20 15.89 -17.95
N ASN A 149 4.22 14.70 -17.34
CA ASN A 149 3.07 13.97 -16.80
C ASN A 149 2.82 14.25 -15.32
N GLY A 150 3.66 15.07 -14.69
CA GLY A 150 3.50 15.49 -13.31
C GLY A 150 2.59 16.71 -13.14
N PRO A 151 2.28 17.09 -11.88
CA PRO A 151 1.39 18.21 -11.58
C PRO A 151 1.96 19.59 -11.90
N LYS A 152 3.28 19.71 -12.15
CA LYS A 152 3.99 20.96 -12.49
C LYS A 152 3.67 22.09 -11.51
N PHE A 153 3.86 21.82 -10.21
CA PHE A 153 3.69 22.86 -9.20
C PHE A 153 4.61 24.03 -9.50
N GLY A 154 4.07 25.25 -9.46
CA GLY A 154 4.74 26.48 -9.88
C GLY A 154 5.88 26.91 -8.97
N GLU A 155 5.86 28.15 -8.48
CA GLU A 155 6.92 28.64 -7.61
C GLU A 155 7.00 27.86 -6.29
N ILE A 156 8.20 27.81 -5.68
CA ILE A 156 8.41 27.20 -4.36
C ILE A 156 8.06 28.24 -3.30
N ASN A 157 7.02 27.96 -2.51
CA ASN A 157 6.57 28.83 -1.43
C ASN A 157 5.92 28.03 -0.29
N HIS A 158 5.29 28.70 0.68
CA HIS A 158 4.67 28.02 1.82
C HIS A 158 3.47 27.14 1.44
N GLU A 159 2.72 27.51 0.40
CA GLU A 159 1.58 26.75 -0.10
C GLU A 159 2.04 25.59 -0.99
N ASN A 160 3.10 25.81 -1.77
CA ASN A 160 3.72 24.83 -2.67
C ASN A 160 5.19 24.60 -2.28
N PRO A 161 5.47 23.91 -1.16
CA PRO A 161 6.84 23.65 -0.72
C PRO A 161 7.57 22.70 -1.68
N LEU A 162 8.91 22.68 -1.62
CA LEU A 162 9.72 21.79 -2.45
C LEU A 162 9.37 20.31 -2.25
N ILE A 163 9.07 19.93 -1.01
CA ILE A 163 8.62 18.60 -0.60
C ILE A 163 7.38 18.76 0.28
N GLU A 164 6.43 17.83 0.14
CA GLU A 164 5.17 17.83 0.87
C GLU A 164 5.36 17.73 2.39
N THR A 165 4.34 18.12 3.15
CA THR A 165 4.37 18.07 4.61
C THR A 165 4.14 16.64 5.10
N TYR A 166 5.20 15.97 5.54
CA TYR A 166 5.13 14.61 6.12
C TYR A 166 4.50 14.58 7.52
N PHE A 167 4.59 15.69 8.27
CA PHE A 167 4.11 15.76 9.65
C PHE A 167 3.37 17.07 9.89
N THR A 168 2.10 16.97 10.29
CA THR A 168 1.28 18.11 10.69
C THR A 168 1.60 18.49 12.14
N ARG A 169 1.94 19.77 12.37
CA ARG A 169 2.20 20.30 13.71
C ARG A 169 0.90 20.81 14.34
N VAL A 170 0.53 20.26 15.49
CA VAL A 170 -0.72 20.60 16.20
C VAL A 170 -0.41 21.06 17.61
N LYS A 171 -1.03 22.17 18.05
CA LYS A 171 -1.03 22.57 19.47
C LYS A 171 -2.10 21.79 20.22
N THR A 172 -1.67 20.94 21.14
CA THR A 172 -2.57 20.18 22.02
C THR A 172 -3.36 21.10 22.95
N ARG A 173 -4.57 20.69 23.31
CA ARG A 173 -5.39 21.39 24.33
C ARG A 173 -5.61 20.45 25.53
N PRO A 174 -5.66 21.00 26.77
CA PRO A 174 -5.45 22.40 27.14
C PRO A 174 -3.96 22.79 27.26
N VAL A 175 -3.05 21.82 27.23
CA VAL A 175 -1.63 21.97 27.61
C VAL A 175 -0.82 22.90 26.69
N GLY A 176 -1.25 23.10 25.44
CA GLY A 176 -0.57 23.98 24.48
C GLY A 176 0.72 23.41 23.90
N LYS A 177 1.10 22.17 24.25
CA LYS A 177 2.28 21.49 23.69
C LYS A 177 2.10 21.27 22.19
N VAL A 178 3.10 21.64 21.39
CA VAL A 178 3.16 21.30 19.97
C VAL A 178 3.54 19.83 19.83
N VAL A 179 2.77 19.09 19.03
CA VAL A 179 3.05 17.71 18.64
C VAL A 179 3.05 17.57 17.13
N GLU A 180 3.88 16.67 16.63
CA GLU A 180 3.98 16.32 15.21
C GLU A 180 3.21 15.02 14.95
N LEU A 181 2.17 15.10 14.11
CA LEU A 181 1.39 13.93 13.70
C LEU A 181 1.77 13.55 12.27
N ALA A 182 2.07 12.27 12.06
CA ALA A 182 2.40 11.77 10.72
C ALA A 182 1.19 11.89 9.78
N ASN A 183 1.42 12.46 8.61
CA ASN A 183 0.41 12.51 7.55
C ASN A 183 0.36 11.18 6.82
N ASN A 184 -0.82 10.78 6.34
CA ASN A 184 -0.98 9.51 5.64
C ASN A 184 -0.45 9.60 4.20
N GLY A 185 -0.44 8.45 3.52
CA GLY A 185 -0.02 8.34 2.14
C GLY A 185 -0.05 6.88 1.71
N TRP A 186 0.75 6.57 0.70
CA TRP A 186 0.96 5.21 0.23
C TRP A 186 2.41 5.02 -0.23
N ILE A 187 2.82 3.76 -0.39
CA ILE A 187 4.18 3.40 -0.83
C ILE A 187 4.07 2.63 -2.14
N TRP A 188 4.87 3.03 -3.11
CA TRP A 188 4.98 2.29 -4.37
C TRP A 188 5.53 0.89 -4.11
N ASN A 189 4.78 -0.14 -4.51
CA ASN A 189 5.15 -1.55 -4.33
C ASN A 189 5.46 -1.93 -2.86
N GLY A 190 4.83 -1.24 -1.90
CA GLY A 190 4.96 -1.56 -0.48
C GLY A 190 4.23 -2.84 -0.10
N ASN A 191 4.74 -3.56 0.89
CA ASN A 191 4.03 -4.71 1.45
C ASN A 191 2.77 -4.23 2.22
N PRO A 192 1.54 -4.54 1.77
CA PRO A 192 0.31 -4.04 2.37
C PRO A 192 0.06 -4.60 3.79
N LEU A 193 0.75 -5.69 4.17
CA LEU A 193 0.61 -6.28 5.50
C LEU A 193 1.43 -5.55 6.58
N ILE A 194 2.28 -4.60 6.19
CA ILE A 194 3.11 -3.83 7.12
C ILE A 194 2.57 -2.40 7.18
N ASP A 195 2.14 -1.98 8.38
CA ASP A 195 1.86 -0.57 8.62
C ASP A 195 3.17 0.23 8.50
N PHE A 196 3.28 1.00 7.43
CA PHE A 196 4.49 1.76 7.12
C PHE A 196 4.79 2.92 8.08
N ALA A 197 3.86 3.27 8.97
CA ALA A 197 4.13 4.20 10.08
C ALA A 197 4.57 3.49 11.37
N SER A 198 4.52 2.16 11.41
CA SER A 198 4.97 1.40 12.58
C SER A 198 6.50 1.32 12.64
N GLU A 199 7.03 0.92 13.79
CA GLU A 199 8.47 0.69 14.01
C GLU A 199 9.09 -0.37 13.09
N LYS A 200 8.26 -1.18 12.41
CA LYS A 200 8.71 -2.18 11.44
C LYS A 200 9.12 -1.57 10.09
N SER A 201 8.88 -0.28 9.88
CA SER A 201 9.18 0.42 8.63
C SER A 201 9.95 1.70 8.89
N LYS A 202 10.85 2.03 7.97
CA LYS A 202 11.56 3.31 7.93
C LYS A 202 11.05 4.24 6.83
N ALA A 203 9.89 3.96 6.23
CA ALA A 203 9.42 4.65 5.03
C ALA A 203 9.33 6.18 5.17
N TYR A 204 8.90 6.69 6.32
CA TYR A 204 8.88 8.13 6.60
C TYR A 204 10.28 8.74 6.64
N LEU A 205 11.26 8.01 7.19
CA LEU A 205 12.66 8.45 7.24
C LEU A 205 13.28 8.40 5.85
N ARG A 206 13.11 7.27 5.14
CA ARG A 206 13.66 7.02 3.79
C ARG A 206 12.96 7.80 2.68
N ARG A 207 11.91 8.56 3.00
CA ARG A 207 11.09 9.36 2.05
C ARG A 207 10.35 8.52 1.00
N GLU A 208 10.04 7.27 1.33
CA GLU A 208 9.35 6.33 0.44
C GLU A 208 7.83 6.57 0.38
N VAL A 209 7.28 7.30 1.35
CA VAL A 209 5.84 7.59 1.41
C VAL A 209 5.50 8.72 0.43
N ILE A 210 4.58 8.44 -0.50
CA ILE A 210 3.90 9.46 -1.30
C ILE A 210 2.79 10.04 -0.42
N ILE A 211 3.05 11.24 0.12
CA ILE A 211 2.28 11.83 1.21
C ILE A 211 1.04 12.58 0.73
N TRP A 212 -0.06 12.41 1.46
CA TRP A 212 -1.24 13.25 1.43
C TRP A 212 -1.18 14.28 2.56
N GLY A 213 -0.71 15.49 2.24
CA GLY A 213 -0.46 16.53 3.23
C GLY A 213 -1.72 17.10 3.91
N ASP A 214 -2.89 16.83 3.34
CA ASP A 214 -4.21 17.20 3.84
C ASP A 214 -4.76 16.24 4.91
N CYS A 215 -4.21 15.03 5.03
CA CYS A 215 -4.74 13.98 5.89
C CYS A 215 -3.72 13.48 6.92
N VAL A 216 -4.10 13.50 8.20
CA VAL A 216 -3.31 12.90 9.29
C VAL A 216 -3.61 11.40 9.42
N LYS A 217 -2.56 10.55 9.50
CA LYS A 217 -2.70 9.10 9.69
C LYS A 217 -3.21 8.78 11.10
N LEU A 218 -4.21 7.91 11.20
CA LEU A 218 -4.81 7.49 12.46
C LEU A 218 -4.05 6.28 13.04
N ARG A 219 -3.40 6.45 14.19
CA ARG A 219 -2.68 5.37 14.89
C ARG A 219 -3.64 4.56 15.78
N TYR A 220 -4.14 3.45 15.27
CA TYR A 220 -5.04 2.56 16.03
C TYR A 220 -4.31 1.73 17.11
N GLY A 221 -3.05 1.33 16.87
CA GLY A 221 -2.36 0.38 17.74
C GLY A 221 -2.85 -1.05 17.56
N ASN A 222 -2.41 -1.97 18.42
CA ASN A 222 -2.82 -3.38 18.33
C ASN A 222 -4.19 -3.64 18.97
N HIS A 223 -4.58 -2.81 19.94
CA HIS A 223 -5.82 -2.95 20.68
C HIS A 223 -6.52 -1.59 20.91
N PRO A 224 -7.85 -1.59 21.13
CA PRO A 224 -8.59 -0.37 21.46
C PRO A 224 -8.01 0.45 22.61
N SER A 225 -7.38 -0.21 23.59
CA SER A 225 -6.76 0.42 24.76
C SER A 225 -5.57 1.33 24.42
N GLU A 226 -4.91 1.16 23.27
CA GLU A 226 -3.77 2.01 22.89
C GLU A 226 -4.19 3.38 22.35
N SER A 227 -5.40 3.49 21.80
CA SER A 227 -5.95 4.73 21.24
C SER A 227 -7.47 4.82 21.51
N PRO A 228 -7.92 4.77 22.78
CA PRO A 228 -9.31 4.49 23.15
C PRO A 228 -10.32 5.48 22.55
N TYR A 229 -9.99 6.77 22.55
CA TYR A 229 -10.84 7.80 21.95
C TYR A 229 -11.02 7.58 20.44
N LEU A 230 -9.95 7.23 19.72
CA LEU A 230 -10.00 6.99 18.28
C LEU A 230 -10.91 5.80 17.96
N TRP A 231 -10.74 4.68 18.67
CA TRP A 231 -11.55 3.48 18.48
C TRP A 231 -13.03 3.74 18.80
N ASP A 232 -13.33 4.45 19.89
CA ASP A 232 -14.71 4.82 20.24
C ASP A 232 -15.34 5.73 19.16
N ARG A 233 -14.61 6.78 18.73
CA ARG A 233 -15.07 7.71 17.69
C ARG A 233 -15.35 6.98 16.38
N MET A 234 -14.44 6.12 15.95
CA MET A 234 -14.59 5.36 14.70
C MET A 234 -15.66 4.27 14.82
N THR A 235 -15.84 3.64 15.98
CA THR A 235 -16.96 2.71 16.22
C THR A 235 -18.31 3.42 16.00
N LYS A 236 -18.49 4.58 16.63
CA LYS A 236 -19.71 5.38 16.50
C LYS A 236 -19.93 5.86 15.06
N TYR A 237 -18.86 6.32 14.41
CA TYR A 237 -18.89 6.73 13.01
C TYR A 237 -19.32 5.59 12.09
N THR A 238 -18.69 4.43 12.18
CA THR A 238 -18.99 3.28 11.33
C THR A 238 -20.42 2.77 11.58
N GLN A 239 -20.87 2.72 12.83
CA GLN A 239 -22.24 2.33 13.17
C GLN A 239 -23.28 3.33 12.67
N LEU A 240 -22.98 4.64 12.76
CA LEU A 240 -23.82 5.69 12.20
C LEU A 240 -23.99 5.51 10.69
N LEU A 241 -22.90 5.27 9.96
CA LEU A 241 -22.97 5.01 8.53
C LEU A 241 -23.77 3.74 8.22
N ALA A 242 -23.54 2.64 8.95
CA ALA A 242 -24.25 1.38 8.72
C ALA A 242 -25.76 1.49 8.95
N LYS A 243 -26.20 2.38 9.85
CA LYS A 243 -27.61 2.67 10.09
C LYS A 243 -28.29 3.23 8.83
N TYR A 244 -27.61 4.13 8.10
CA TYR A 244 -28.21 4.86 6.97
C TYR A 244 -27.90 4.25 5.60
N PHE A 245 -26.76 3.59 5.43
CA PHE A 245 -26.30 3.08 4.13
C PHE A 245 -26.34 1.55 4.06
N HIS A 246 -26.59 1.03 2.85
CA HIS A 246 -26.66 -0.43 2.58
C HIS A 246 -25.30 -1.09 2.42
N GLY A 247 -24.25 -0.29 2.21
CA GLY A 247 -22.91 -0.80 2.02
C GLY A 247 -21.84 0.27 2.14
N PHE A 248 -20.59 -0.18 2.24
CA PHE A 248 -19.41 0.66 2.29
C PHE A 248 -18.50 0.39 1.09
N ARG A 249 -17.96 1.47 0.53
CA ARG A 249 -16.75 1.45 -0.29
C ARG A 249 -15.57 1.71 0.65
N VAL A 250 -14.69 0.73 0.83
CA VAL A 250 -13.48 0.86 1.65
C VAL A 250 -12.35 1.29 0.74
N ASP A 251 -12.00 2.57 0.86
CA ASP A 251 -10.91 3.21 0.16
C ASP A 251 -9.55 2.70 0.66
N ASN A 252 -8.58 2.53 -0.25
CA ASN A 252 -7.22 2.08 0.06
C ASN A 252 -7.16 0.96 1.12
N CYS A 253 -7.97 -0.09 0.93
CA CYS A 253 -8.19 -1.12 1.96
C CYS A 253 -6.90 -1.86 2.32
N HIS A 254 -5.98 -1.98 1.37
CA HIS A 254 -4.70 -2.66 1.54
C HIS A 254 -3.73 -1.91 2.47
N SER A 255 -3.97 -0.61 2.74
CA SER A 255 -3.19 0.18 3.71
C SER A 255 -3.82 0.20 5.11
N THR A 256 -4.96 -0.47 5.30
CA THR A 256 -5.63 -0.58 6.59
C THR A 256 -5.23 -1.88 7.28
N PRO A 257 -4.69 -1.85 8.52
CA PRO A 257 -4.36 -3.07 9.25
C PRO A 257 -5.59 -3.98 9.41
N LEU A 258 -5.42 -5.28 9.15
CA LEU A 258 -6.53 -6.25 9.10
C LEU A 258 -7.41 -6.20 10.35
N HIS A 259 -6.81 -6.22 11.55
CA HIS A 259 -7.57 -6.22 12.81
C HIS A 259 -8.43 -4.97 13.02
N VAL A 260 -8.02 -3.84 12.44
CA VAL A 260 -8.77 -2.58 12.48
C VAL A 260 -9.99 -2.69 11.56
N GLY A 261 -9.77 -3.15 10.33
CA GLY A 261 -10.83 -3.37 9.35
C GLY A 261 -11.87 -4.38 9.84
N GLU A 262 -11.42 -5.53 10.36
CA GLU A 262 -12.26 -6.58 10.93
C GLU A 262 -13.19 -6.01 12.00
N TYR A 263 -12.61 -5.35 13.00
CA TYR A 263 -13.37 -4.80 14.12
C TYR A 263 -14.45 -3.81 13.65
N PHE A 264 -14.12 -2.84 12.79
CA PHE A 264 -15.10 -1.83 12.39
C PHE A 264 -16.17 -2.39 11.45
N LEU A 265 -15.81 -3.27 10.52
CA LEU A 265 -16.80 -3.93 9.67
C LEU A 265 -17.73 -4.84 10.48
N ASP A 266 -17.23 -5.49 11.52
CA ASP A 266 -18.08 -6.27 12.43
C ASP A 266 -19.01 -5.36 13.24
N LYS A 267 -18.51 -4.22 13.76
CA LYS A 267 -19.38 -3.22 14.41
C LYS A 267 -20.44 -2.67 13.47
N ALA A 268 -20.13 -2.52 12.18
CA ALA A 268 -21.08 -2.15 11.15
C ALA A 268 -22.14 -3.24 10.96
N ARG A 269 -21.72 -4.52 10.88
CA ARG A 269 -22.60 -5.67 10.67
C ARG A 269 -23.53 -5.96 11.85
N LEU A 270 -23.15 -5.57 13.06
CA LEU A 270 -24.05 -5.58 14.21
C LEU A 270 -25.24 -4.62 14.05
N VAL A 271 -25.06 -3.51 13.31
CA VAL A 271 -26.14 -2.57 12.99
C VAL A 271 -26.88 -3.00 11.72
N ARG A 272 -26.16 -3.53 10.73
CA ARG A 272 -26.71 -4.00 9.45
C ARG A 272 -26.10 -5.34 9.06
N SER A 273 -26.81 -6.43 9.33
CA SER A 273 -26.32 -7.80 9.07
C SER A 273 -26.08 -8.10 7.59
N ASN A 274 -26.79 -7.42 6.68
CA ASN A 274 -26.66 -7.56 5.22
C ASN A 274 -25.83 -6.44 4.57
N LEU A 275 -24.84 -5.89 5.29
CA LEU A 275 -23.97 -4.83 4.77
C LEU A 275 -23.16 -5.31 3.56
N TYR A 276 -23.33 -4.63 2.42
CA TYR A 276 -22.48 -4.83 1.25
C TYR A 276 -21.13 -4.12 1.44
N VAL A 277 -20.02 -4.80 1.15
CA VAL A 277 -18.68 -4.19 1.26
C VAL A 277 -17.94 -4.32 -0.06
N ALA A 278 -17.65 -3.19 -0.69
CA ALA A 278 -16.75 -3.10 -1.84
C ALA A 278 -15.41 -2.52 -1.40
N ALA A 279 -14.29 -3.13 -1.78
CA ALA A 279 -12.97 -2.66 -1.39
C ALA A 279 -12.12 -2.31 -2.62
N GLU A 280 -11.44 -1.17 -2.54
CA GLU A 280 -10.30 -0.88 -3.38
C GLU A 280 -9.06 -1.59 -2.78
N LEU A 281 -8.70 -2.72 -3.39
CA LEU A 281 -7.69 -3.62 -2.88
C LEU A 281 -6.76 -4.06 -4.02
N PHE A 282 -5.50 -3.65 -3.92
CA PHE A 282 -4.45 -3.95 -4.88
C PHE A 282 -3.21 -4.42 -4.12
N THR A 283 -3.18 -5.71 -3.75
CA THR A 283 -2.06 -6.26 -2.98
C THR A 283 -0.91 -6.79 -3.86
N GLY A 284 -1.10 -6.82 -5.19
CA GLY A 284 -0.16 -7.41 -6.15
C GLY A 284 -0.20 -8.94 -6.21
N SER A 285 -1.00 -9.60 -5.36
CA SER A 285 -1.14 -11.06 -5.31
C SER A 285 -2.59 -11.45 -5.01
N GLU A 286 -3.17 -12.31 -5.86
CA GLU A 286 -4.53 -12.81 -5.62
C GLU A 286 -4.64 -13.57 -4.28
N ASP A 287 -3.57 -14.25 -3.85
CA ASP A 287 -3.57 -14.95 -2.56
C ASP A 287 -3.61 -13.97 -1.38
N THR A 288 -2.96 -12.82 -1.50
CA THR A 288 -3.03 -11.78 -0.47
C THR A 288 -4.40 -11.10 -0.49
N ASP A 289 -4.98 -10.85 -1.67
CA ASP A 289 -6.36 -10.36 -1.80
C ASP A 289 -7.36 -11.30 -1.09
N ARG A 290 -7.19 -12.64 -1.22
CA ARG A 290 -8.05 -13.63 -0.54
C ARG A 290 -8.02 -13.49 0.98
N ILE A 291 -6.84 -13.28 1.57
CA ILE A 291 -6.71 -13.08 3.04
C ILE A 291 -7.58 -11.91 3.50
N PHE A 292 -7.52 -10.77 2.80
CA PHE A 292 -8.34 -9.60 3.14
C PHE A 292 -9.82 -9.90 2.94
N VAL A 293 -10.21 -10.54 1.84
CA VAL A 293 -11.61 -10.85 1.55
C VAL A 293 -12.22 -11.77 2.60
N GLU A 294 -11.50 -12.83 2.96
CA GLU A 294 -11.94 -13.82 3.95
C GLU A 294 -12.06 -13.19 5.34
N ARG A 295 -11.03 -12.46 5.78
CA ARG A 295 -10.98 -11.88 7.12
C ARG A 295 -11.94 -10.72 7.30
N LEU A 296 -11.98 -9.81 6.33
CA LEU A 296 -12.82 -8.61 6.40
C LEU A 296 -14.26 -8.90 5.99
N GLY A 297 -14.57 -10.05 5.38
CA GLY A 297 -15.89 -10.36 4.83
C GLY A 297 -16.26 -9.41 3.68
N ILE A 298 -15.30 -9.09 2.82
CA ILE A 298 -15.53 -8.20 1.67
C ILE A 298 -16.45 -8.90 0.67
N THR A 299 -17.47 -8.19 0.19
CA THR A 299 -18.42 -8.72 -0.80
C THR A 299 -17.89 -8.59 -2.22
N SER A 300 -17.16 -7.52 -2.54
CA SER A 300 -16.65 -7.29 -3.90
C SER A 300 -15.33 -6.54 -3.89
N LEU A 301 -14.44 -6.91 -4.81
CA LEU A 301 -13.26 -6.09 -5.11
C LEU A 301 -13.52 -5.19 -6.31
N ILE A 302 -13.12 -3.94 -6.19
CA ILE A 302 -13.24 -2.96 -7.27
C ILE A 302 -12.23 -3.33 -8.35
N ARG A 303 -12.69 -3.31 -9.61
CA ARG A 303 -11.89 -3.56 -10.81
C ARG A 303 -12.19 -2.44 -11.81
N GLU A 304 -11.22 -2.07 -12.62
CA GLU A 304 -11.30 -0.84 -13.42
C GLU A 304 -11.04 -1.12 -14.90
N ALA A 305 -12.04 -0.92 -15.76
CA ALA A 305 -11.89 -1.14 -17.20
C ALA A 305 -10.98 -0.09 -17.85
N MET A 306 -10.95 1.13 -17.31
CA MET A 306 -10.04 2.18 -17.79
C MET A 306 -8.57 1.85 -17.55
N GLN A 307 -8.19 0.89 -16.69
CA GLN A 307 -6.78 0.54 -16.51
C GLN A 307 -6.19 -0.15 -17.74
N ALA A 308 -7.01 -0.79 -18.57
CA ALA A 308 -6.53 -1.46 -19.77
C ALA A 308 -5.82 -0.49 -20.74
N TRP A 309 -4.56 -0.80 -21.08
CA TRP A 309 -3.71 -0.07 -22.02
C TRP A 309 -3.90 -0.52 -23.48
N SER A 310 -4.52 -1.69 -23.71
CA SER A 310 -4.83 -2.18 -25.06
C SER A 310 -6.21 -2.84 -25.16
N VAL A 311 -6.68 -3.03 -26.39
CA VAL A 311 -7.92 -3.79 -26.67
C VAL A 311 -7.81 -5.23 -26.17
N GLU A 312 -6.63 -5.85 -26.33
CA GLU A 312 -6.37 -7.20 -25.85
C GLU A 312 -6.52 -7.28 -24.34
N GLU A 313 -5.91 -6.37 -23.59
CA GLU A 313 -5.98 -6.38 -22.14
C GLU A 313 -7.41 -6.12 -21.63
N LEU A 314 -8.15 -5.21 -22.27
CA LEU A 314 -9.57 -5.02 -21.96
C LEU A 314 -10.36 -6.33 -22.19
N SER A 315 -10.07 -7.05 -23.27
CA SER A 315 -10.71 -8.35 -23.53
C SER A 315 -10.37 -9.39 -22.45
N GLN A 316 -9.14 -9.39 -21.91
CA GLN A 316 -8.74 -10.26 -20.82
C GLN A 316 -9.45 -9.91 -19.51
N LEU A 317 -9.64 -8.62 -19.21
CA LEU A 317 -10.42 -8.17 -18.05
C LEU A 317 -11.89 -8.58 -18.17
N VAL A 318 -12.51 -8.36 -19.33
CA VAL A 318 -13.88 -8.80 -19.63
C VAL A 318 -14.00 -10.32 -19.51
N HIS A 319 -13.05 -11.07 -20.05
CA HIS A 319 -13.01 -12.53 -19.93
C HIS A 319 -12.94 -12.98 -18.47
N ARG A 320 -12.03 -12.40 -17.67
CA ARG A 320 -11.84 -12.72 -16.26
C ARG A 320 -13.09 -12.47 -15.42
N HIS A 321 -13.83 -11.40 -15.70
CA HIS A 321 -14.98 -10.97 -14.90
C HIS A 321 -16.33 -11.37 -15.47
N GLY A 322 -16.38 -11.95 -16.67
CA GLY A 322 -17.64 -12.07 -17.36
C GLY A 322 -18.40 -13.39 -17.15
N GLY A 323 -17.76 -14.46 -16.66
CA GLY A 323 -18.46 -15.71 -16.34
C GLY A 323 -17.63 -16.97 -16.56
N ARG A 324 -18.28 -18.12 -16.48
CA ARG A 324 -17.65 -19.42 -16.78
C ARG A 324 -17.63 -19.66 -18.29
N PRO A 325 -16.71 -20.46 -18.85
CA PRO A 325 -16.79 -20.83 -20.26
C PRO A 325 -18.12 -21.49 -20.65
N ILE A 326 -18.62 -21.23 -21.85
CA ILE A 326 -19.78 -21.91 -22.43
C ILE A 326 -19.55 -23.43 -22.50
N GLY A 327 -20.52 -24.21 -22.03
CA GLY A 327 -20.43 -25.67 -21.98
C GLY A 327 -19.59 -26.18 -20.81
N SER A 328 -19.43 -25.38 -19.76
CA SER A 328 -18.67 -25.79 -18.57
C SER A 328 -19.28 -27.01 -17.88
N PHE A 329 -18.45 -27.95 -17.42
CA PHE A 329 -18.91 -29.08 -16.63
C PHE A 329 -19.75 -28.66 -15.41
N SER A 330 -20.80 -29.42 -15.11
CA SER A 330 -21.64 -29.19 -13.94
C SER A 330 -20.80 -29.25 -12.67
N LYS A 331 -21.05 -28.32 -11.74
CA LYS A 331 -20.41 -28.32 -10.42
C LYS A 331 -20.97 -29.42 -9.52
N GLN A 332 -22.04 -30.12 -9.90
CA GLN A 332 -22.61 -31.18 -9.05
C GLN A 332 -21.69 -32.41 -9.02
N PRO A 333 -21.42 -32.97 -7.82
CA PRO A 333 -20.70 -34.24 -7.75
C PRO A 333 -21.58 -35.34 -8.36
N VAL A 334 -21.01 -36.14 -9.25
CA VAL A 334 -21.69 -37.31 -9.83
C VAL A 334 -21.79 -38.44 -8.77
N TYR A 335 -20.89 -38.46 -7.79
CA TYR A 335 -20.82 -39.45 -6.71
C TYR A 335 -20.28 -38.83 -5.41
N THR A 336 -20.81 -39.24 -4.26
CA THR A 336 -20.13 -39.13 -2.95
C THR A 336 -19.52 -40.50 -2.63
N TYR A 337 -18.26 -40.55 -2.15
CA TYR A 337 -17.49 -41.78 -1.89
C TYR A 337 -18.17 -42.82 -0.97
N GLU A 338 -19.30 -42.49 -0.34
CA GLU A 338 -19.89 -43.33 0.71
C GLU A 338 -20.99 -44.29 0.23
N LYS A 339 -21.73 -44.03 -0.86
CA LYS A 339 -22.78 -44.96 -1.36
C LYS A 339 -23.06 -44.82 -2.86
N PHE A 340 -22.86 -45.92 -3.61
CA PHE A 340 -23.38 -46.06 -4.98
C PHE A 340 -24.92 -46.09 -4.96
N GLY A 341 -25.57 -45.27 -5.80
CA GLY A 341 -27.00 -45.40 -6.10
C GLY A 341 -27.97 -44.48 -5.33
N THR A 342 -27.52 -43.74 -4.32
CA THR A 342 -28.34 -42.67 -3.73
C THR A 342 -28.05 -41.36 -4.43
N ASN A 343 -28.95 -40.93 -5.33
CA ASN A 343 -28.93 -39.59 -5.90
C ASN A 343 -29.02 -38.59 -4.73
N PRO A 344 -27.95 -37.85 -4.37
CA PRO A 344 -27.99 -36.98 -3.20
C PRO A 344 -28.81 -35.75 -3.58
N LYS A 345 -30.14 -35.88 -3.50
CA LYS A 345 -31.05 -34.75 -3.64
C LYS A 345 -30.66 -33.76 -2.54
N ARG A 346 -29.97 -32.68 -2.97
CA ARG A 346 -29.61 -31.48 -2.20
C ARG A 346 -28.31 -31.53 -1.37
N LEU A 347 -27.21 -32.06 -1.91
CA LEU A 347 -25.89 -31.71 -1.38
C LEU A 347 -25.40 -30.37 -1.99
N HIS A 348 -25.46 -29.28 -1.21
CA HIS A 348 -24.84 -28.00 -1.58
C HIS A 348 -23.39 -27.98 -1.10
N LEU A 349 -22.45 -28.33 -1.98
CA LEU A 349 -21.03 -28.25 -1.68
C LEU A 349 -20.57 -26.79 -1.66
N VAL A 350 -20.09 -26.32 -0.51
CA VAL A 350 -19.35 -25.07 -0.40
C VAL A 350 -17.97 -25.30 -1.03
N ARG A 351 -17.62 -24.48 -2.02
CA ARG A 351 -16.34 -24.55 -2.74
C ARG A 351 -15.73 -23.17 -2.78
N SER A 352 -14.41 -23.11 -2.94
CA SER A 352 -13.77 -21.86 -3.33
C SER A 352 -14.38 -21.34 -4.64
N SER A 353 -14.57 -20.04 -4.70
CA SER A 353 -14.94 -19.31 -5.91
C SER A 353 -13.92 -18.22 -6.16
N SER A 354 -13.91 -17.70 -7.38
CA SER A 354 -13.25 -16.42 -7.63
C SER A 354 -13.85 -15.35 -6.72
N ILE A 355 -13.02 -14.37 -6.38
CA ILE A 355 -13.46 -13.20 -5.64
C ILE A 355 -14.44 -12.43 -6.51
N HIS A 356 -15.60 -12.07 -5.96
CA HIS A 356 -16.60 -11.32 -6.69
C HIS A 356 -16.07 -9.92 -7.04
N ALA A 357 -16.35 -9.44 -8.26
CA ALA A 357 -15.89 -8.16 -8.74
C ALA A 357 -17.02 -7.11 -8.76
N LEU A 358 -16.66 -5.87 -8.47
CA LEU A 358 -17.41 -4.67 -8.87
C LEU A 358 -16.60 -4.03 -10.00
N PHE A 359 -17.00 -4.32 -11.24
CA PHE A 359 -16.28 -3.88 -12.42
C PHE A 359 -16.78 -2.51 -12.89
N MET A 360 -15.95 -1.50 -12.63
CA MET A 360 -16.21 -0.12 -12.95
C MET A 360 -15.79 0.14 -14.39
N ASP A 361 -16.68 0.71 -15.21
CA ASP A 361 -16.29 1.18 -16.54
C ASP A 361 -15.22 2.29 -16.44
N CYS A 362 -15.37 3.18 -15.46
CA CYS A 362 -14.48 4.24 -15.06
C CYS A 362 -14.73 4.58 -13.58
N THR A 363 -13.66 4.72 -12.80
CA THR A 363 -13.74 5.20 -11.40
C THR A 363 -13.55 6.70 -11.32
N HIS A 364 -13.79 7.27 -10.13
CA HIS A 364 -13.59 8.70 -9.90
C HIS A 364 -12.12 9.13 -9.84
N ASP A 365 -11.18 8.18 -9.86
CA ASP A 365 -9.74 8.46 -9.93
C ASP A 365 -9.16 8.17 -11.34
N ASN A 366 -9.98 7.68 -12.26
CA ASN A 366 -9.54 7.36 -13.60
C ASN A 366 -9.57 8.59 -14.51
N LEU A 367 -8.56 8.71 -15.38
CA LEU A 367 -8.65 9.56 -16.56
C LEU A 367 -9.88 9.15 -17.38
N MET A 368 -10.63 10.15 -17.85
CA MET A 368 -11.82 9.93 -18.69
C MET A 368 -11.42 9.32 -20.04
N PRO A 369 -12.33 8.64 -20.76
CA PRO A 369 -12.06 8.11 -22.10
C PRO A 369 -11.46 9.15 -23.05
N ALA A 370 -11.95 10.38 -23.02
CA ALA A 370 -11.43 11.49 -23.83
C ALA A 370 -9.96 11.86 -23.53
N GLN A 371 -9.43 11.47 -22.37
CA GLN A 371 -8.03 11.71 -21.99
C GLN A 371 -7.13 10.49 -22.22
N LYS A 372 -7.63 9.28 -21.92
CA LYS A 372 -6.82 8.05 -21.98
C LYS A 372 -6.93 7.32 -23.32
N ARG A 373 -8.04 7.49 -24.02
CA ARG A 373 -8.40 6.84 -25.28
C ARG A 373 -9.05 7.89 -26.20
N THR A 374 -10.33 7.71 -26.52
CA THR A 374 -11.18 8.67 -27.22
C THR A 374 -12.56 8.70 -26.54
N VAL A 375 -13.35 9.74 -26.78
CA VAL A 375 -14.70 9.85 -26.18
C VAL A 375 -15.65 8.80 -26.75
N GLU A 376 -15.44 8.36 -27.98
CA GLU A 376 -16.24 7.35 -28.66
C GLU A 376 -16.13 5.98 -27.98
N ASP A 377 -15.01 5.68 -27.32
CA ASP A 377 -14.79 4.42 -26.59
C ASP A 377 -15.67 4.28 -25.33
N THR A 378 -16.27 5.38 -24.86
CA THR A 378 -17.22 5.38 -23.73
C THR A 378 -18.32 4.35 -23.94
N LEU A 379 -18.88 4.26 -25.16
CA LEU A 379 -19.95 3.31 -25.48
C LEU A 379 -19.49 1.84 -25.48
N PRO A 380 -18.54 1.42 -26.33
CA PRO A 380 -18.12 0.02 -26.40
C PRO A 380 -17.51 -0.48 -25.07
N ASN A 381 -16.77 0.35 -24.34
CA ASN A 381 -16.25 -0.02 -23.02
C ASN A 381 -17.38 -0.26 -22.01
N ALA A 382 -18.36 0.66 -21.91
CA ALA A 382 -19.53 0.48 -21.04
C ALA A 382 -20.34 -0.78 -21.40
N ALA A 383 -20.51 -1.06 -22.69
CA ALA A 383 -21.25 -2.24 -23.16
C ALA A 383 -20.53 -3.54 -22.78
N LEU A 384 -19.20 -3.60 -22.96
CA LEU A 384 -18.38 -4.75 -22.58
C LEU A 384 -18.44 -5.03 -21.09
N VAL A 385 -18.32 -3.98 -20.26
CA VAL A 385 -18.45 -4.11 -18.79
C VAL A 385 -19.85 -4.59 -18.40
N SER A 386 -20.90 -4.07 -19.04
CA SER A 386 -22.29 -4.46 -18.76
C SER A 386 -22.59 -5.91 -19.14
N MET A 387 -21.84 -6.51 -20.05
CA MET A 387 -21.96 -7.93 -20.38
C MET A 387 -21.40 -8.85 -19.30
N CYS A 388 -20.57 -8.38 -18.38
CA CYS A 388 -19.91 -9.23 -17.40
C CYS A 388 -20.88 -9.79 -16.33
N ALA A 389 -20.71 -11.05 -15.93
CA ALA A 389 -21.43 -11.68 -14.82
C ALA A 389 -20.86 -11.32 -13.44
N CYS A 390 -20.76 -10.02 -13.16
CA CYS A 390 -20.34 -9.44 -11.90
C CYS A 390 -21.14 -8.15 -11.63
N SER A 391 -20.95 -7.49 -10.49
CA SER A 391 -21.53 -6.15 -10.31
C SER A 391 -20.80 -5.14 -11.19
N VAL A 392 -21.52 -4.14 -11.69
CA VAL A 392 -20.96 -3.07 -12.52
C VAL A 392 -21.22 -1.70 -11.91
N GLY A 393 -20.38 -0.73 -12.23
CA GLY A 393 -20.56 0.65 -11.79
C GLY A 393 -19.91 1.66 -12.73
N SER A 394 -20.24 2.93 -12.53
CA SER A 394 -19.70 4.06 -13.27
C SER A 394 -19.62 5.31 -12.41
N VAL A 395 -18.66 6.18 -12.69
CA VAL A 395 -18.59 7.52 -12.11
C VAL A 395 -19.49 8.49 -12.88
N MET A 396 -20.13 9.42 -12.17
CA MET A 396 -20.82 10.55 -12.79
C MET A 396 -19.86 11.32 -13.72
N GLY A 397 -20.32 11.68 -14.91
CA GLY A 397 -19.51 12.34 -15.94
C GLY A 397 -18.96 11.37 -16.99
N TYR A 398 -18.85 10.07 -16.69
CA TYR A 398 -18.44 9.07 -17.69
C TYR A 398 -19.52 8.94 -18.77
N ASP A 399 -20.76 8.65 -18.37
CA ASP A 399 -21.89 8.50 -19.28
C ASP A 399 -22.22 9.79 -20.04
N GLU A 400 -22.01 10.94 -19.40
CA GLU A 400 -22.19 12.27 -19.99
C GLU A 400 -21.06 12.68 -20.95
N GLY A 401 -19.96 11.94 -20.98
CA GLY A 401 -18.81 12.22 -21.86
C GLY A 401 -17.97 13.41 -21.40
N TYR A 402 -17.75 13.56 -20.09
CA TYR A 402 -16.93 14.64 -19.56
C TYR A 402 -15.50 14.56 -20.13
N PRO A 403 -14.93 15.69 -20.59
CA PRO A 403 -13.68 15.67 -21.33
C PRO A 403 -12.46 15.41 -20.46
N LYS A 404 -12.59 15.59 -19.13
CA LYS A 404 -11.50 15.47 -18.18
C LYS A 404 -12.00 14.90 -16.86
N LEU A 405 -11.12 14.14 -16.20
CA LEU A 405 -11.21 13.77 -14.79
C LEU A 405 -11.46 15.03 -13.95
N LEU A 406 -12.39 14.91 -13.01
CA LEU A 406 -12.71 15.98 -12.08
C LEU A 406 -11.74 15.94 -10.91
N GLU A 407 -10.95 17.00 -10.76
CA GLU A 407 -9.99 17.13 -9.67
C GLU A 407 -10.73 17.32 -8.33
N ILE A 408 -10.73 16.28 -7.49
CA ILE A 408 -11.51 16.20 -6.25
C ILE A 408 -11.25 17.33 -5.24
N VAL A 409 -10.11 18.02 -5.34
CA VAL A 409 -9.73 19.12 -4.45
C VAL A 409 -10.15 20.49 -4.99
N THR A 410 -10.06 20.69 -6.31
CA THR A 410 -10.15 22.04 -6.91
C THR A 410 -11.42 22.28 -7.71
N GLU A 411 -12.11 21.22 -8.13
CA GLU A 411 -13.36 21.34 -8.86
C GLU A 411 -14.47 21.94 -7.97
N LYS A 412 -15.18 22.94 -8.51
CA LYS A 412 -16.24 23.67 -7.79
C LYS A 412 -17.52 23.80 -8.59
N ARG A 413 -17.52 23.39 -9.86
CA ARG A 413 -18.68 23.48 -10.75
C ARG A 413 -19.70 22.40 -10.41
N GLU A 414 -20.96 22.67 -10.71
CA GLU A 414 -22.05 21.70 -10.53
C GLU A 414 -22.10 20.71 -11.70
N TYR A 415 -22.65 19.52 -11.45
CA TYR A 415 -22.87 18.53 -12.50
C TYR A 415 -23.92 19.00 -13.50
N THR A 416 -23.62 18.79 -14.78
CA THR A 416 -24.59 18.83 -15.86
C THR A 416 -25.05 17.42 -16.19
N PHE A 417 -26.36 17.20 -16.25
CA PHE A 417 -26.96 15.89 -16.52
C PHE A 417 -27.37 15.75 -17.98
N GLY A 418 -27.30 14.52 -18.48
CA GLY A 418 -27.72 14.17 -19.85
C GLY A 418 -26.62 14.38 -20.89
N GLY A 419 -26.86 13.85 -22.09
CA GLY A 419 -25.84 13.77 -23.16
C GLY A 419 -25.13 12.42 -23.18
N GLY A 420 -24.07 12.34 -23.98
CA GLY A 420 -23.23 11.14 -24.14
C GLY A 420 -24.02 9.87 -24.40
N ILE A 421 -23.74 8.83 -23.60
CA ILE A 421 -24.33 7.49 -23.70
C ILE A 421 -25.46 7.25 -22.70
N THR A 422 -25.90 8.24 -21.92
CA THR A 422 -26.89 8.08 -20.83
C THR A 422 -28.13 7.26 -21.21
N LYS A 423 -28.74 7.51 -22.38
CA LYS A 423 -29.89 6.74 -22.88
C LYS A 423 -29.54 5.28 -23.18
N ILE A 424 -28.34 5.04 -23.73
CA ILE A 424 -27.85 3.70 -24.04
C ILE A 424 -27.45 2.98 -22.75
N LYS A 425 -26.85 3.67 -21.78
CA LYS A 425 -26.51 3.11 -20.47
C LYS A 425 -27.73 2.54 -19.76
N ARG A 426 -28.88 3.20 -19.87
CA ARG A 426 -30.16 2.64 -19.39
C ARG A 426 -30.46 1.28 -20.02
N ILE A 427 -30.39 1.18 -21.34
CA ILE A 427 -30.62 -0.08 -22.07
C ILE A 427 -29.61 -1.15 -21.61
N LEU A 428 -28.32 -0.80 -21.51
CA LEU A 428 -27.27 -1.70 -21.04
C LEU A 428 -27.52 -2.17 -19.60
N SER A 429 -28.02 -1.29 -18.72
CA SER A 429 -28.34 -1.62 -17.32
C SER A 429 -29.56 -2.52 -17.21
N ASP A 430 -30.59 -2.28 -18.04
CA ASP A 430 -31.79 -3.12 -18.12
C ASP A 430 -31.41 -4.53 -18.60
N VAL A 431 -30.59 -4.63 -19.66
CA VAL A 431 -30.07 -5.89 -20.20
C VAL A 431 -29.16 -6.59 -19.18
N HIS A 432 -28.28 -5.87 -18.48
CA HIS A 432 -27.44 -6.42 -17.41
C HIS A 432 -28.29 -7.03 -16.28
N THR A 433 -29.35 -6.33 -15.88
CA THR A 433 -30.28 -6.78 -14.85
C THR A 433 -31.03 -8.04 -15.30
N GLU A 434 -31.52 -8.05 -16.54
CA GLU A 434 -32.19 -9.21 -17.14
C GLU A 434 -31.26 -10.43 -17.18
N MET A 435 -30.03 -10.29 -17.70
CA MET A 435 -29.02 -11.36 -17.75
C MET A 435 -28.72 -11.91 -16.34
N GLY A 436 -28.66 -11.04 -15.33
CA GLY A 436 -28.50 -11.44 -13.94
C GLY A 436 -29.68 -12.23 -13.39
N GLN A 437 -30.92 -11.75 -13.59
CA GLN A 437 -32.16 -12.41 -13.14
C GLN A 437 -32.36 -13.77 -13.82
N LEU A 438 -32.00 -13.88 -15.09
CA LEU A 438 -32.06 -15.13 -15.85
C LEU A 438 -30.88 -16.06 -15.55
N ASN A 439 -29.95 -15.70 -14.65
CA ASN A 439 -28.77 -16.50 -14.33
C ASN A 439 -27.90 -16.85 -15.55
N ALA A 440 -27.80 -15.95 -16.53
CA ALA A 440 -26.86 -16.09 -17.64
C ALA A 440 -25.43 -15.94 -17.08
N ASN A 441 -24.73 -17.06 -16.90
CA ASN A 441 -23.45 -17.11 -16.17
C ASN A 441 -22.34 -17.83 -16.93
N GLU A 442 -22.65 -18.30 -18.14
CA GLU A 442 -21.66 -18.83 -19.08
C GLU A 442 -21.40 -17.80 -20.18
N MET A 443 -20.15 -17.73 -20.63
CA MET A 443 -19.67 -16.69 -21.51
C MET A 443 -18.54 -17.17 -22.41
N HIS A 444 -18.49 -16.61 -23.62
CA HIS A 444 -17.33 -16.63 -24.51
C HIS A 444 -16.94 -15.20 -24.87
N VAL A 445 -15.65 -14.91 -24.87
CA VAL A 445 -15.07 -13.60 -25.25
C VAL A 445 -14.05 -13.87 -26.33
N HIS A 446 -14.12 -13.09 -27.41
CA HIS A 446 -13.15 -13.13 -28.49
C HIS A 446 -12.69 -11.72 -28.84
N HIS A 447 -11.42 -11.58 -29.18
CA HIS A 447 -10.79 -10.33 -29.55
C HIS A 447 -10.14 -10.48 -30.92
N GLU A 448 -10.46 -9.58 -31.84
CA GLU A 448 -9.85 -9.49 -33.16
C GLU A 448 -9.65 -8.01 -33.54
N GLY A 449 -8.39 -7.57 -33.57
CA GLY A 449 -8.04 -6.19 -33.89
C GLY A 449 -8.65 -5.18 -32.90
N GLN A 450 -9.61 -4.38 -33.38
CA GLN A 450 -10.36 -3.39 -32.58
C GLN A 450 -11.75 -3.88 -32.14
N TYR A 451 -12.08 -5.14 -32.42
CA TYR A 451 -13.37 -5.74 -32.06
C TYR A 451 -13.20 -6.68 -30.88
N ILE A 452 -14.11 -6.55 -29.91
CA ILE A 452 -14.31 -7.54 -28.86
C ILE A 452 -15.75 -8.05 -29.00
N THR A 453 -15.91 -9.35 -29.12
CA THR A 453 -17.22 -9.99 -29.12
C THR A 453 -17.43 -10.74 -27.81
N VAL A 454 -18.63 -10.61 -27.26
CA VAL A 454 -19.03 -11.26 -26.01
C VAL A 454 -20.34 -11.98 -26.23
N HIS A 455 -20.34 -13.30 -26.03
CA HIS A 455 -21.55 -14.11 -26.01
C HIS A 455 -21.79 -14.57 -24.58
N ARG A 456 -22.88 -14.11 -23.95
CA ARG A 456 -23.28 -14.53 -22.59
C ARG A 456 -24.58 -15.30 -22.66
N ILE A 457 -24.63 -16.48 -22.03
CA ILE A 457 -25.76 -17.41 -22.15
C ILE A 457 -26.24 -17.94 -20.80
N ASN A 458 -27.51 -18.30 -20.76
CA ASN A 458 -28.08 -19.17 -19.74
C ASN A 458 -27.91 -20.63 -20.16
N SER A 459 -27.10 -21.38 -19.41
CA SER A 459 -26.80 -22.79 -19.72
C SER A 459 -27.97 -23.76 -19.56
N ARG A 460 -29.09 -23.32 -18.97
CA ARG A 460 -30.31 -24.13 -18.82
C ARG A 460 -31.32 -23.89 -19.95
N THR A 461 -31.53 -22.64 -20.35
CA THR A 461 -32.54 -22.29 -21.37
C THR A 461 -31.94 -22.22 -22.76
N GLY A 462 -30.63 -21.96 -22.89
CA GLY A 462 -29.96 -21.71 -24.16
C GLY A 462 -30.12 -20.27 -24.67
N GLU A 463 -30.89 -19.44 -23.97
CA GLU A 463 -31.04 -18.01 -24.29
C GLU A 463 -29.72 -17.28 -24.04
N GLY A 464 -29.39 -16.36 -24.95
CA GLY A 464 -28.11 -15.67 -24.93
C GLY A 464 -28.16 -14.27 -25.52
N TRP A 465 -27.18 -13.48 -25.13
CA TRP A 465 -26.95 -12.11 -25.57
C TRP A 465 -25.58 -12.05 -26.25
N PHE A 466 -25.56 -11.53 -27.47
CA PHE A 466 -24.35 -11.40 -28.27
C PHE A 466 -24.04 -9.93 -28.50
N LEU A 467 -22.90 -9.48 -27.97
CA LEU A 467 -22.37 -8.13 -28.15
C LEU A 467 -21.22 -8.17 -29.16
N VAL A 468 -21.23 -7.23 -30.11
CA VAL A 468 -20.07 -6.86 -30.93
C VAL A 468 -19.71 -5.43 -30.56
N ALA A 469 -18.57 -5.25 -29.89
CA ALA A 469 -18.07 -3.94 -29.51
C ALA A 469 -16.84 -3.59 -30.36
N ARG A 470 -16.95 -2.52 -31.15
CA ARG A 470 -15.79 -1.92 -31.83
C ARG A 470 -15.22 -0.84 -30.90
N THR A 471 -14.06 -1.11 -30.31
CA THR A 471 -13.39 -0.18 -29.39
C THR A 471 -12.66 0.94 -30.14
N LYS A 472 -12.33 2.02 -29.45
CA LYS A 472 -11.62 3.19 -30.00
C LYS A 472 -10.53 3.67 -29.03
N PHE A 473 -9.47 2.86 -28.90
CA PHE A 473 -8.31 3.17 -28.05
C PHE A 473 -7.44 4.31 -28.61
N GLY A 474 -7.41 4.49 -29.94
CA GLY A 474 -6.70 5.59 -30.59
C GLY A 474 -6.82 5.57 -32.12
N ASP A 475 -5.85 6.21 -32.80
CA ASP A 475 -5.75 6.31 -34.26
C ASP A 475 -4.57 5.53 -34.84
N GLU A 476 -4.18 4.41 -34.21
CA GLU A 476 -3.13 3.54 -34.72
C GLU A 476 -3.67 2.49 -35.70
N GLY A 477 -3.00 2.35 -36.85
CA GLY A 477 -3.22 1.30 -37.85
C GLY A 477 -4.67 1.13 -38.32
N TYR A 478 -5.27 -0.02 -38.00
CA TYR A 478 -6.61 -0.46 -38.41
C TYR A 478 -7.78 0.32 -37.78
N GLN A 479 -7.51 1.26 -36.85
CA GLN A 479 -8.53 2.06 -36.16
C GLN A 479 -8.88 3.38 -36.87
N ARG A 480 -8.22 3.74 -37.98
CA ARG A 480 -8.59 4.91 -38.79
C ARG A 480 -9.92 4.68 -39.50
N SER A 481 -10.86 5.61 -39.35
CA SER A 481 -11.99 5.71 -40.30
C SER A 481 -11.42 6.06 -41.67
N LYS A 482 -11.80 5.32 -42.72
CA LYS A 482 -11.53 5.73 -44.10
C LYS A 482 -12.29 6.99 -44.45
#